data_AF-A0A7S1X1C6-F1
#
_entry.id   AF-A0A7S1X1C6-F1
#
_cell.length_a   1.000
_cell.length_b   1.000
_cell.length_c   1.000
_cell.angle_alpha   90.00
_cell.angle_beta   90.00
_cell.angle_gamma   90.00
#
_symmetry.space_group_name_H-M   'P 1'
#
loop_
_entity.id
_entity.type
_entity.pdbx_description
1 polymer ?
#
loop_
_entity_poly.entity_id
_entity_poly.type
_entity_poly.pdbx_seq_one_letter_code
_entity_poly.pdbx_strand_id
1 'polypeptide(L)'
;DGVHVELGFAPARDKHLYVGKGGYPTDAFNLCVGYNLYIYSCSQAHYGARNDKTMATMDKYLKIVKHYPMHTHYTFDMQREDGSSFQAVDVWVLCDTDYHIWRQTICG
;
A
#
# COMPACT_ATOMS: atom_id res chain seq x y z
N ASP A 1 0.95 0.93 3.44
CA ASP A 1 0.16 0.89 4.69
C ASP A 1 -0.92 1.96 4.63
N GLY A 2 -2.11 1.66 5.13
CA GLY A 2 -3.25 2.58 5.21
C GLY A 2 -3.21 3.40 6.49
N VAL A 3 -2.84 4.67 6.40
CA VAL A 3 -2.73 5.57 7.55
C VAL A 3 -3.95 6.48 7.63
N HIS A 4 -4.55 6.55 8.81
CA HIS A 4 -5.74 7.37 9.08
C HIS A 4 -5.37 8.63 9.87
N VAL A 5 -5.87 9.77 9.42
CA VAL A 5 -5.75 11.07 10.09
C VAL A 5 -7.15 11.51 10.50
N GLU A 6 -7.33 11.81 11.79
CA GLU A 6 -8.61 12.27 12.32
C GLU A 6 -8.98 13.66 11.81
N LEU A 7 -10.24 13.82 11.39
CA LEU A 7 -10.79 15.10 10.90
C LEU A 7 -11.55 15.88 11.97
N GLY A 8 -11.89 15.24 13.09
CA GLY A 8 -12.72 15.80 14.16
C GLY A 8 -14.21 15.93 13.81
N PHE A 9 -14.56 16.17 12.53
CA PHE A 9 -15.94 16.19 12.06
C PHE A 9 -16.08 15.66 10.63
N ALA A 10 -17.28 15.18 10.28
CA ALA A 10 -17.67 14.85 8.91
C ALA A 10 -19.08 15.38 8.64
N PRO A 11 -19.42 15.73 7.37
CA PRO A 11 -20.77 16.13 7.01
C PRO A 11 -21.79 15.07 7.43
N ALA A 12 -22.87 15.47 8.11
CA ALA A 12 -23.82 14.53 8.71
C ALA A 12 -24.40 13.51 7.71
N ARG A 13 -24.66 13.95 6.47
CA ARG A 13 -25.18 13.11 5.39
C ARG A 13 -24.17 12.06 4.90
N ASP A 14 -22.88 12.41 4.94
CA ASP A 14 -21.80 11.61 4.37
C ASP A 14 -20.93 10.95 5.45
N LYS A 15 -21.32 11.03 6.73
CA LYS A 15 -20.57 10.50 7.87
C LYS A 15 -20.14 9.04 7.67
N HIS A 16 -20.99 8.23 7.08
CA HIS A 16 -20.73 6.82 6.77
C HIS A 16 -19.54 6.60 5.81
N LEU A 17 -19.13 7.61 5.04
CA LEU A 17 -17.97 7.55 4.15
C LEU A 17 -16.65 7.81 4.89
N TYR A 18 -16.67 8.63 5.95
CA TYR A 18 -15.47 9.05 6.68
C TYR A 18 -15.21 8.20 7.94
N VAL A 19 -16.26 7.57 8.49
CA VAL A 19 -16.17 6.79 9.73
C VAL A 19 -16.01 5.31 9.41
N GLY A 20 -14.77 4.83 9.49
CA GLY A 20 -14.43 3.40 9.38
C GLY A 20 -14.50 2.67 10.73
N LYS A 21 -13.72 1.58 10.85
CA LYS A 21 -13.65 0.73 12.04
C LYS A 21 -13.27 1.49 13.33
N GLY A 22 -12.54 2.60 13.21
CA GLY A 22 -12.15 3.45 14.33
C GLY A 22 -13.31 4.19 15.00
N GLY A 23 -14.47 4.33 14.35
CA GLY A 23 -15.65 4.97 14.95
C GLY A 23 -15.63 6.50 14.97
N TYR A 24 -14.58 7.12 14.44
CA TYR A 24 -14.44 8.58 14.26
C TYR A 24 -14.12 8.92 12.80
N PRO A 25 -14.46 10.14 12.34
CA PRO A 25 -14.23 10.53 10.95
C PRO A 25 -12.74 10.73 10.68
N THR A 26 -12.25 10.09 9.63
CA THR A 26 -10.85 10.16 9.21
C THR A 26 -10.72 10.40 7.72
N ASP A 27 -9.59 10.98 7.32
CA ASP A 27 -9.03 10.79 5.98
C ASP A 27 -7.99 9.68 6.04
N ALA A 28 -8.01 8.80 5.04
CA ALA A 28 -7.08 7.69 4.89
C ALA A 28 -6.11 7.96 3.74
N PHE A 29 -4.86 7.54 3.92
CA PHE A 29 -3.77 7.68 2.96
C PHE A 29 -3.05 6.36 2.82
N ASN A 30 -2.68 5.99 1.60
CA ASN A 30 -1.76 4.89 1.39
C ASN A 30 -0.32 5.42 1.34
N LEU A 31 0.53 4.92 2.24
CA LEU A 31 1.94 5.25 2.30
C LEU A 31 2.80 4.10 1.78
N CYS A 32 3.77 4.44 0.93
CA CYS A 32 4.88 3.55 0.60
C CYS A 32 6.14 4.04 1.31
N VAL A 33 6.74 3.13 2.08
CA VAL A 33 7.93 3.41 2.89
C VAL A 33 9.07 2.52 2.40
N GLY A 34 10.24 3.11 2.23
CA GLY A 34 11.45 2.39 1.85
C GLY A 34 12.07 1.59 3.00
N TYR A 35 13.00 0.71 2.66
CA TYR A 35 13.81 -0.04 3.62
C TYR A 35 14.62 0.87 4.57
N ASN A 36 14.88 2.11 4.15
CA ASN A 36 15.58 3.14 4.92
C ASN A 36 14.63 3.94 5.84
N LEU A 37 13.38 3.51 5.99
CA LEU A 37 12.33 4.16 6.79
C LEU A 37 11.90 5.54 6.28
N TYR A 38 12.30 5.92 5.06
CA TYR A 38 11.81 7.14 4.43
C TYR A 38 10.51 6.88 3.66
N ILE A 39 9.62 7.86 3.68
CA ILE A 39 8.39 7.82 2.88
C ILE A 39 8.76 8.10 1.42
N TYR A 40 8.49 7.14 0.54
CA TYR A 40 8.73 7.25 -0.90
C TYR A 40 7.49 7.78 -1.63
N SER A 41 6.30 7.47 -1.14
CA SER A 41 5.05 8.02 -1.69
C SER A 41 3.95 8.12 -0.67
N CYS A 42 3.06 9.08 -0.89
CA CYS A 42 1.79 9.22 -0.21
C CYS A 42 0.68 9.38 -1.27
N SER A 43 -0.41 8.63 -1.15
CA SER A 43 -1.55 8.76 -2.03
C SER A 43 -2.30 10.09 -1.80
N GLN A 44 -3.30 10.36 -2.64
CA GLN A 44 -4.29 11.37 -2.29
C GLN A 44 -5.12 10.90 -1.09
N ALA A 45 -5.77 11.85 -0.41
CA ALA A 45 -6.70 11.56 0.67
C ALA A 45 -7.88 10.73 0.14
N HIS A 46 -8.25 9.73 0.91
CA HIS A 46 -9.45 8.92 0.74
C HIS A 46 -10.34 9.09 1.95
N TYR A 47 -11.66 8.94 1.79
CA TYR A 47 -12.53 8.91 2.94
C TYR A 47 -12.21 7.71 3.85
N GLY A 48 -12.20 7.93 5.16
CA GLY A 48 -11.75 6.98 6.17
C GLY A 48 -12.50 5.65 6.27
N ALA A 49 -13.67 5.51 5.65
CA ALA A 49 -14.35 4.21 5.54
C ALA A 49 -13.95 3.42 4.28
N ARG A 50 -13.09 3.98 3.42
CA ARG A 50 -12.65 3.31 2.20
C ARG A 50 -11.68 2.18 2.53
N ASN A 51 -11.94 1.01 1.96
CA ASN A 51 -11.13 -0.19 2.16
C ASN A 51 -9.72 -0.05 1.55
N ASP A 52 -8.72 -0.61 2.23
CA ASP A 52 -7.30 -0.56 1.85
C ASP A 52 -7.03 -1.09 0.43
N LYS A 53 -7.72 -2.16 -0.01
CA LYS A 53 -7.60 -2.69 -1.38
C LYS A 53 -8.05 -1.67 -2.41
N THR A 54 -9.10 -0.91 -2.09
CA THR A 54 -9.60 0.14 -2.99
C THR A 54 -8.60 1.30 -3.05
N MET A 55 -7.98 1.66 -1.94
CA MET A 55 -6.94 2.70 -1.92
C MET A 55 -5.70 2.26 -2.71
N ALA A 56 -5.21 1.03 -2.48
CA ALA A 56 -4.07 0.46 -3.18
C ALA A 56 -4.28 0.37 -4.70
N THR A 57 -5.49 -0.01 -5.16
CA THR A 57 -5.79 -0.05 -6.61
C THR A 57 -5.88 1.34 -7.25
N MET A 58 -6.10 2.40 -6.47
CA MET A 58 -6.13 3.78 -6.95
C MET A 58 -4.76 4.46 -6.88
N ASP A 59 -3.86 3.94 -6.06
CA ASP A 59 -2.51 4.48 -5.84
C ASP A 59 -1.68 4.50 -7.14
N LYS A 60 -1.22 5.70 -7.49
CA LYS A 60 -0.41 5.93 -8.70
C LYS A 60 0.99 5.35 -8.57
N TYR A 61 1.59 5.43 -7.39
CA TYR A 61 2.93 4.92 -7.16
C TYR A 61 2.94 3.39 -7.25
N LEU A 62 1.96 2.72 -6.64
CA LEU A 62 1.83 1.26 -6.78
C LEU A 62 1.62 0.83 -8.24
N LYS A 63 0.87 1.60 -9.04
CA LYS A 63 0.75 1.36 -10.49
C LYS A 63 2.08 1.51 -11.22
N ILE A 64 2.89 2.51 -10.86
CA ILE A 64 4.22 2.71 -11.46
C ILE A 64 5.12 1.53 -11.11
N VAL A 65 5.24 1.15 -9.84
CA VAL A 65 6.05 0.00 -9.41
C VAL A 65 5.61 -1.28 -10.14
N LYS A 66 4.31 -1.45 -10.37
CA LYS A 66 3.77 -2.61 -11.08
C LYS A 66 4.10 -2.66 -12.58
N HIS A 67 4.11 -1.52 -13.26
CA HIS A 67 4.09 -1.49 -14.73
C HIS A 67 5.34 -0.89 -15.37
N TYR A 68 6.17 -0.15 -14.63
CA TYR A 68 7.35 0.46 -15.22
C TYR A 68 8.52 -0.53 -15.33
N PRO A 69 9.13 -0.69 -16.52
CA PRO A 69 10.25 -1.60 -16.76
C PRO A 69 11.42 -1.47 -15.79
N MET A 70 11.68 -0.25 -15.30
CA MET A 70 12.73 0.02 -14.29
C MET A 70 12.51 -0.77 -12.99
N HIS A 71 11.25 -1.08 -12.65
CA HIS A 71 10.88 -1.81 -11.43
C HIS A 71 10.58 -3.30 -11.72
N THR A 72 10.45 -3.71 -12.98
CA THR A 72 10.13 -5.09 -13.40
C THR A 72 11.31 -5.82 -14.06
N HIS A 73 12.51 -5.25 -13.99
CA HIS A 73 13.74 -5.90 -14.46
C HIS A 73 14.89 -5.72 -13.46
N TYR A 74 14.58 -5.25 -12.25
CA TYR A 74 15.55 -5.13 -11.18
C TYR A 74 15.84 -6.52 -10.62
N THR A 75 17.12 -6.86 -10.49
CA THR A 75 17.56 -8.16 -9.97
C THR A 75 18.36 -7.98 -8.70
N PHE A 76 18.13 -8.83 -7.70
CA PHE A 76 18.90 -8.83 -6.45
C PHE A 76 19.03 -10.25 -5.91
N ASP A 77 20.13 -10.52 -5.20
CA ASP A 77 20.37 -11.82 -4.60
C ASP A 77 19.64 -11.92 -3.26
N MET A 78 18.85 -12.98 -3.10
CA MET A 78 18.18 -13.33 -1.87
C MET A 78 18.80 -14.58 -1.28
N GLN A 79 18.97 -14.60 0.05
CA GLN A 79 19.31 -15.82 0.78
C GLN A 79 18.04 -16.58 1.17
N ARG A 80 18.11 -17.91 1.05
CA ARG A 80 17.14 -18.86 1.60
C ARG A 80 17.56 -19.27 3.01
N GLU A 81 16.62 -19.85 3.75
CA GLU A 81 16.86 -20.37 5.11
C GLU A 81 17.93 -21.47 5.14
N ASP A 82 18.10 -22.22 4.05
CA ASP A 82 19.13 -23.27 3.90
C ASP A 82 20.54 -22.71 3.61
N GLY A 83 20.69 -21.38 3.55
CA GLY A 83 21.96 -20.71 3.25
C GLY A 83 22.30 -20.61 1.76
N SER A 84 21.49 -21.18 0.87
CA SER A 84 21.64 -20.98 -0.58
C SER A 84 21.14 -19.60 -1.03
N SER A 85 21.67 -19.08 -2.12
CA SER A 85 21.18 -17.84 -2.73
C SER A 85 20.40 -18.12 -4.01
N PHE A 86 19.41 -17.26 -4.29
CA PHE A 86 18.75 -17.20 -5.59
C PHE A 86 18.60 -15.75 -6.02
N GLN A 87 18.60 -15.51 -7.33
CA GLN A 87 18.36 -14.19 -7.88
C GLN A 87 16.85 -13.94 -7.96
N ALA A 88 16.37 -12.98 -7.19
CA ALA A 88 15.02 -12.46 -7.33
C ALA A 88 14.98 -11.45 -8.48
N VAL A 89 13.84 -11.43 -9.18
CA VAL A 89 13.53 -10.48 -10.25
C VAL A 89 12.31 -9.69 -9.80
N ASP A 90 12.21 -8.44 -10.25
CA ASP A 90 11.16 -7.46 -9.95
C ASP A 90 11.28 -6.82 -8.56
N VAL A 91 10.70 -5.63 -8.40
CA VAL A 91 10.57 -4.95 -7.10
C VAL A 91 9.33 -5.47 -6.37
N TRP A 92 9.51 -5.81 -5.08
CA TRP A 92 8.46 -6.37 -4.24
C TRP A 92 7.94 -5.29 -3.29
N VAL A 93 6.61 -5.26 -3.09
CA VAL A 93 5.97 -4.38 -2.11
C VAL A 93 5.37 -5.26 -1.02
N LEU A 94 5.70 -4.94 0.23
CA LEU A 94 5.11 -5.56 1.42
C LEU A 94 3.83 -4.81 1.80
N CYS A 95 2.75 -5.55 2.10
CA CYS A 95 1.54 -5.00 2.73
C CYS A 95 1.03 -5.99 3.77
N ASP A 96 0.59 -5.50 4.93
CA ASP A 96 -0.05 -6.30 5.98
C ASP A 96 0.70 -7.59 6.38
N THR A 97 2.02 -7.49 6.53
CA THR A 97 2.89 -8.63 6.93
C THR A 97 3.06 -9.71 5.85
N ASP A 98 2.51 -9.52 4.65
CA ASP A 98 2.69 -10.44 3.52
C ASP A 98 3.41 -9.79 2.32
N TYR A 99 4.13 -10.63 1.57
CA TYR A 99 4.74 -10.26 0.29
C TYR A 99 3.69 -10.29 -0.81
N HIS A 100 3.38 -9.13 -1.37
CA HIS A 100 2.54 -9.05 -2.54
C HIS A 100 3.37 -9.13 -3.82
N ILE A 101 3.50 -10.33 -4.39
CA ILE A 101 3.89 -10.50 -5.80
C ILE A 101 2.70 -10.04 -6.65
N TRP A 102 2.69 -8.79 -7.10
CA TRP A 102 1.57 -8.26 -7.88
C TRP A 102 1.63 -8.64 -9.36
N ARG A 103 1.34 -9.92 -9.66
CA ARG A 103 0.81 -10.35 -10.96
C ARG A 103 -0.56 -11.07 -10.92
N GLN A 104 -1.07 -11.46 -9.75
CA GLN A 104 -2.48 -11.78 -9.38
C GLN A 104 -2.39 -12.28 -7.93
N THR A 105 -3.15 -11.83 -6.93
CA THR A 105 -4.60 -11.65 -6.84
C THR A 105 -4.89 -10.52 -5.86
N ILE A 106 -5.95 -9.75 -6.11
CA ILE A 106 -6.58 -8.86 -5.14
C ILE A 106 -7.05 -9.78 -4.01
N CYS A 107 -6.46 -9.69 -2.82
CA CYS A 107 -6.73 -10.63 -1.73
C CYS A 107 -8.24 -10.76 -1.45
N GLY A 108 -8.64 -11.94 -0.96
CA GLY A 108 -10.02 -12.30 -0.57
C GLY A 108 -10.64 -11.35 0.42
#